data_AF-A0A2W2EGY2-F1
#
_entry.id   AF-A0A2W2EGY2-F1
#
_cell.length_a   1.000
_cell.length_b   1.000
_cell.length_c   1.000
_cell.angle_alpha   90.00
_cell.angle_beta   90.00
_cell.angle_gamma   90.00
#
_symmetry.space_group_name_H-M   'P 1'
#
loop_
_entity.id
_entity.type
_entity.pdbx_description
1 polymer ?
#
loop_
_entity_poly.entity_id
_entity_poly.type
_entity_poly.pdbx_seq_one_letter_code
_entity_poly.pdbx_strand_id
1 'polypeptide(L)'
;VMVIGLLIMMKSTGLRALLSLILNTILFFIAVEIDVQQEGSGVFWIFSGIAAVFCAVTLVLVLGWNKKMWVSFTTTMLGTFIAVAISLLVFRLTNNGGLHFETMEYVTQNPEPLFLAETVLGSLGAVMDESTDII
;
A
#
# COMPACT_ATOMS: atom_id res chain seq x y z
N VAL A 1 1.72 26.30 -0.88
CA VAL A 1 0.47 27.05 -1.18
C VAL A 1 -0.69 26.12 -1.52
N MET A 2 -0.55 25.20 -2.49
CA MET A 2 -1.63 24.31 -2.92
C MET A 2 -2.18 23.38 -1.81
N VAL A 3 -1.30 22.74 -1.02
CA VAL A 3 -1.71 21.86 0.10
C VAL A 3 -2.51 22.61 1.16
N ILE A 4 -2.07 23.83 1.52
CA ILE A 4 -2.74 24.67 2.52
C ILE A 4 -4.12 25.12 2.00
N GLY A 5 -4.22 25.46 0.71
CA GLY A 5 -5.49 25.81 0.06
C GLY A 5 -6.52 24.67 0.09
N LEU A 6 -6.10 23.45 -0.23
CA LEU A 6 -6.96 22.26 -0.18
C LEU A 6 -7.49 21.99 1.23
N LEU A 7 -6.66 22.15 2.26
CA LEU A 7 -7.08 21.93 3.65
C LEU A 7 -8.15 22.90 4.12
N ILE A 8 -8.05 24.16 3.69
CA ILE A 8 -9.05 25.19 3.98
C ILE A 8 -10.39 24.81 3.31
N MET A 9 -10.36 24.30 2.08
CA MET A 9 -11.56 23.88 1.34
C MET A 9 -12.21 22.61 1.92
N MET A 10 -11.42 21.64 2.35
CA MET A 10 -11.90 20.32 2.80
C MET A 10 -12.35 20.28 4.28
N LYS A 11 -12.11 21.35 5.06
CA LYS A 11 -12.54 21.52 6.46
C LYS A 11 -12.26 20.27 7.34
N SER A 12 -13.30 19.60 7.85
CA SER A 12 -13.16 18.43 8.73
C SER A 12 -12.68 17.19 8.01
N THR A 13 -12.97 17.06 6.71
CA THR A 13 -12.54 15.90 5.90
C THR A 13 -11.05 15.99 5.58
N GLY A 14 -10.56 17.21 5.29
CA GLY A 14 -9.13 17.46 5.06
C GLY A 14 -8.27 17.15 6.29
N LEU A 15 -8.76 17.46 7.48
CA LEU A 15 -8.05 17.14 8.72
C LEU A 15 -7.94 15.62 8.96
N ARG A 16 -9.00 14.85 8.66
CA ARG A 16 -8.97 13.38 8.76
C ARG A 16 -8.01 12.75 7.75
N ALA A 17 -7.98 13.28 6.52
CA ALA A 17 -7.03 12.86 5.50
C ALA A 17 -5.57 13.11 5.91
N LEU A 18 -5.27 14.29 6.47
CA LEU A 18 -3.94 14.57 7.03
C LEU A 18 -3.57 13.63 8.19
N LEU A 19 -4.52 13.39 9.09
CA LEU A 19 -4.29 12.50 10.22
C LEU A 19 -4.01 11.07 9.73
N SER A 20 -4.74 10.61 8.72
CA SER A 20 -4.46 9.33 8.05
C SER A 20 -3.07 9.31 7.43
N LEU A 21 -2.68 10.36 6.71
CA LEU A 21 -1.34 10.46 6.10
C LEU A 21 -0.23 10.37 7.15
N ILE A 22 -0.37 11.07 8.27
CA ILE A 22 0.61 11.05 9.37
C ILE A 22 0.69 9.65 9.97
N LEU A 23 -0.45 9.03 10.30
CA LEU A 23 -0.46 7.69 10.88
C LEU A 23 0.12 6.63 9.94
N ASN A 24 -0.25 6.70 8.66
CA ASN A 24 0.29 5.80 7.64
C ASN A 24 1.80 5.99 7.42
N THR A 25 2.29 7.23 7.48
CA THR A 25 3.73 7.51 7.45
C THR A 25 4.43 6.87 8.65
N ILE A 26 3.86 6.99 9.86
CA ILE A 26 4.42 6.36 11.07
C ILE A 26 4.42 4.83 10.94
N LEU A 27 3.33 4.23 10.47
CA LEU A 27 3.24 2.79 10.23
C LEU A 27 4.28 2.31 9.21
N PHE A 28 4.51 3.09 8.15
CA PHE A 28 5.53 2.81 7.16
C PHE A 28 6.94 2.84 7.76
N PHE A 29 7.26 3.85 8.57
CA PHE A 29 8.56 3.90 9.27
C PHE A 29 8.75 2.71 10.22
N ILE A 30 7.71 2.30 10.94
CA ILE A 30 7.76 1.10 11.79
C ILE A 30 8.05 -0.15 10.95
N ALA A 31 7.40 -0.30 9.79
CA ALA A 31 7.67 -1.43 8.90
C ALA A 31 9.12 -1.46 8.40
N VAL A 32 9.68 -0.30 8.03
CA VAL A 32 11.08 -0.17 7.61
C VAL A 32 12.04 -0.54 8.75
N GLU A 33 11.81 -0.06 9.98
CA GLU A 33 12.62 -0.42 11.14
C GLU A 33 12.60 -1.94 11.40
N ILE A 34 11.41 -2.56 11.31
CA ILE A 34 11.27 -4.02 11.46
C ILE A 34 12.02 -4.77 10.35
N ASP A 35 11.95 -4.28 9.12
CA ASP A 35 12.61 -4.89 7.97
C ASP A 35 14.14 -4.83 8.08
N VAL A 36 14.68 -3.68 8.50
CA VAL A 36 16.12 -3.50 8.75
C VAL A 36 16.61 -4.43 9.85
N GLN A 37 15.83 -4.64 10.92
CA GLN A 37 16.19 -5.58 12.00
C GLN A 37 16.16 -7.05 11.57
N GLN A 38 15.41 -7.39 10.53
CA GLN A 38 15.32 -8.75 9.99
C GLN A 38 16.25 -8.98 8.78
N GLU A 39 17.19 -8.06 8.52
CA GLU A 39 18.13 -8.11 7.39
C GLU A 39 17.43 -8.32 6.03
N GLY A 40 16.18 -7.85 5.88
CA GLY A 40 15.38 -8.02 4.66
C GLY A 40 14.93 -9.45 4.36
N SER A 41 15.06 -10.39 5.29
CA SER A 41 14.61 -11.79 5.13
C SER A 41 13.09 -11.92 4.92
N GLY A 42 12.32 -10.89 5.31
CA GLY A 42 10.85 -10.92 5.35
C GLY A 42 10.13 -9.77 4.64
N VAL A 43 10.81 -8.98 3.78
CA VAL A 43 10.28 -7.73 3.18
C VAL A 43 8.84 -7.92 2.66
N PHE A 44 8.61 -8.90 1.80
CA PHE A 44 7.30 -9.16 1.19
C PHE A 44 6.20 -9.38 2.25
N TRP A 45 6.48 -10.15 3.29
CA TRP A 45 5.50 -10.47 4.33
C TRP A 45 5.25 -9.28 5.26
N ILE A 46 6.30 -8.55 5.62
CA ILE A 46 6.22 -7.35 6.46
C ILE A 46 5.35 -6.31 5.74
N PHE A 47 5.66 -6.01 4.48
CA PHE A 47 4.95 -5.00 3.71
C PHE A 47 3.53 -5.44 3.31
N SER A 48 3.29 -6.73 3.09
CA SER A 48 1.93 -7.24 2.89
C SER A 48 1.07 -7.11 4.17
N GLY A 49 1.65 -7.43 5.33
CA GLY A 49 0.98 -7.29 6.62
C GLY A 49 0.67 -5.83 6.96
N ILE A 50 1.65 -4.94 6.81
CA ILE A 50 1.43 -3.51 7.09
C ILE A 50 0.46 -2.88 6.09
N ALA A 51 0.43 -3.33 4.82
CA ALA A 51 -0.51 -2.82 3.82
C ALA A 51 -1.98 -3.09 4.21
N ALA A 52 -2.26 -4.23 4.86
CA ALA A 52 -3.58 -4.50 5.40
C ALA A 52 -3.96 -3.56 6.55
N VAL A 53 -3.02 -3.29 7.46
CA VAL A 53 -3.20 -2.32 8.55
C VAL A 53 -3.39 -0.91 8.00
N PHE A 54 -2.55 -0.51 7.05
CA PHE A 54 -2.61 0.77 6.34
C PHE A 54 -3.99 0.98 5.71
N CYS A 55 -4.50 -0.01 4.99
CA CYS A 55 -5.83 0.02 4.39
C CYS A 55 -6.93 0.18 5.45
N ALA A 56 -6.90 -0.63 6.51
CA ALA A 56 -7.90 -0.56 7.58
C ALA A 56 -7.89 0.82 8.27
N VAL A 57 -6.72 1.32 8.66
CA VAL A 57 -6.56 2.63 9.32
C VAL A 57 -7.06 3.75 8.41
N THR A 58 -6.67 3.73 7.13
CA THR A 58 -7.10 4.75 6.16
C THR A 58 -8.60 4.78 6.01
N LEU A 59 -9.22 3.63 5.73
CA LEU A 59 -10.66 3.55 5.49
C LEU A 59 -11.48 3.88 6.74
N VAL A 60 -11.04 3.47 7.93
CA VAL A 60 -11.70 3.82 9.19
C VAL A 60 -11.68 5.33 9.42
N LEU A 61 -10.57 6.01 9.11
CA LEU A 61 -10.44 7.45 9.33
C LEU A 61 -11.18 8.29 8.28
N VAL A 62 -11.14 7.86 7.01
CA VAL A 62 -11.74 8.58 5.90
C VAL A 62 -13.25 8.32 5.80
N LEU A 63 -13.67 7.04 5.81
CA LEU A 63 -15.07 6.64 5.63
C LEU A 63 -15.84 6.46 6.96
N GLY A 64 -15.14 6.32 8.08
CA GLY A 64 -15.74 6.00 9.37
C GLY A 64 -16.14 4.52 9.51
N TRP A 65 -16.57 4.13 10.72
CA TRP A 65 -16.95 2.73 11.02
C TRP A 65 -18.36 2.39 10.50
N ASN A 66 -18.46 2.15 9.20
CA ASN A 66 -19.75 1.97 8.50
C ASN A 66 -19.73 0.76 7.56
N LYS A 67 -20.90 0.38 7.01
CA LYS A 67 -20.98 -0.68 5.99
C LYS A 67 -20.11 -0.36 4.75
N LYS A 68 -20.05 0.91 4.35
CA LYS A 68 -19.20 1.38 3.24
C LYS A 68 -17.72 1.02 3.47
N MET A 69 -17.22 1.23 4.69
CA MET A 69 -15.83 0.90 5.06
C MET A 69 -15.53 -0.58 4.87
N TRP A 70 -16.40 -1.47 5.34
CA TRP A 70 -16.20 -2.92 5.18
C TRP A 70 -16.26 -3.39 3.72
N VAL A 71 -17.14 -2.79 2.91
CA VAL A 71 -17.23 -3.09 1.47
C VAL A 71 -15.97 -2.59 0.76
N SER A 72 -15.52 -1.36 0.99
CA SER A 72 -14.27 -0.85 0.41
C SER A 72 -13.07 -1.67 0.86
N PHE A 73 -12.98 -2.04 2.14
CA PHE A 73 -11.87 -2.80 2.69
C PHE A 73 -11.75 -4.19 2.06
N THR A 74 -12.87 -4.92 1.98
CA THR A 74 -12.88 -6.25 1.36
C THR A 74 -12.60 -6.20 -0.13
N THR A 75 -13.14 -5.20 -0.84
CA THR A 75 -12.86 -4.98 -2.27
C THR A 75 -11.39 -4.63 -2.49
N THR A 76 -10.82 -3.77 -1.64
CA THR A 76 -9.41 -3.39 -1.70
C THR A 76 -8.50 -4.60 -1.49
N MET A 77 -8.74 -5.37 -0.43
CA MET A 77 -7.96 -6.57 -0.13
C MET A 77 -8.03 -7.60 -1.27
N LEU A 78 -9.24 -7.88 -1.77
CA LEU A 78 -9.43 -8.85 -2.86
C LEU A 78 -8.80 -8.35 -4.17
N GLY A 79 -9.02 -7.08 -4.53
CA GLY A 79 -8.46 -6.51 -5.75
C GLY A 79 -6.93 -6.47 -5.71
N THR A 80 -6.34 -6.09 -4.58
CA THR A 80 -4.87 -6.14 -4.37
C THR A 80 -4.36 -7.57 -4.49
N PHE A 81 -5.01 -8.52 -3.84
CA PHE A 81 -4.63 -9.93 -3.91
C PHE A 81 -4.68 -10.47 -5.35
N ILE A 82 -5.75 -10.14 -6.10
CA ILE A 82 -5.89 -10.52 -7.50
C ILE A 82 -4.81 -9.86 -8.35
N ALA A 83 -4.52 -8.57 -8.16
CA ALA A 83 -3.49 -7.86 -8.90
C ALA A 83 -2.10 -8.50 -8.69
N VAL A 84 -1.74 -8.79 -7.44
CA VAL A 84 -0.49 -9.48 -7.10
C VAL A 84 -0.47 -10.90 -7.67
N ALA A 85 -1.57 -11.64 -7.60
CA ALA A 85 -1.68 -12.98 -8.18
C ALA A 85 -1.49 -12.97 -9.69
N ILE A 86 -2.08 -12.00 -10.40
CA ILE A 86 -1.88 -11.80 -11.84
C ILE A 86 -0.42 -11.47 -12.12
N SER A 87 0.19 -10.56 -11.36
CA SER A 87 1.61 -10.21 -11.50
C SER A 87 2.52 -11.45 -11.40
N LEU A 88 2.33 -12.26 -10.35
CA LEU A 88 3.09 -13.49 -10.14
C LEU A 88 2.84 -14.53 -11.25
N LEU A 89 1.61 -14.62 -11.76
CA LEU A 89 1.27 -15.51 -12.86
C LEU A 89 2.00 -15.08 -14.14
N VAL A 90 2.01 -13.78 -14.45
CA VAL A 90 2.73 -13.24 -15.62
C VAL A 90 4.23 -13.53 -15.49
N PHE A 91 4.83 -13.28 -14.32
CA PHE A 91 6.27 -13.55 -14.10
C PHE A 91 6.63 -15.01 -14.32
N ARG A 92 5.79 -15.93 -13.83
CA ARG A 92 5.98 -17.37 -14.08
C ARG A 92 5.83 -17.74 -15.56
N LEU A 93 4.84 -17.19 -16.27
CA LEU A 93 4.64 -17.47 -17.69
C LEU A 93 5.75 -16.91 -18.57
N THR A 94 6.33 -15.76 -18.21
CA THR A 94 7.42 -15.13 -18.96
C THR A 94 8.81 -15.58 -18.52
N ASN A 95 8.93 -16.45 -17.51
CA ASN A 95 10.19 -16.82 -16.85
C ASN A 95 10.99 -15.58 -16.42
N ASN A 96 10.32 -14.57 -15.87
CA ASN A 96 10.87 -13.25 -15.52
C ASN A 96 11.55 -12.53 -16.72
N GLY A 97 11.24 -12.94 -17.95
CA GLY A 97 11.83 -12.36 -19.15
C GLY A 97 11.54 -10.87 -19.27
N GLY A 98 12.61 -10.07 -19.39
CA GLY A 98 12.54 -8.61 -19.48
C GLY A 98 12.55 -7.88 -18.13
N LEU A 99 12.52 -8.59 -17.00
CA LEU A 99 12.72 -8.01 -15.67
C LEU A 99 14.19 -8.09 -15.30
N HIS A 100 14.83 -6.94 -15.21
CA HIS A 100 16.22 -6.81 -14.76
C HIS A 100 16.24 -6.29 -13.33
N PHE A 101 15.94 -7.16 -12.37
CA PHE A 101 15.92 -6.78 -10.94
C PHE A 101 17.27 -6.23 -10.48
N GLU A 102 18.36 -6.75 -11.04
CA GLU A 102 19.74 -6.30 -10.84
C GLU A 102 20.04 -4.88 -11.34
N THR A 103 19.20 -4.29 -12.19
CA THR A 103 19.34 -2.88 -12.61
C THR A 103 18.62 -1.90 -11.68
N MET A 104 17.85 -2.41 -10.72
CA MET A 104 17.21 -1.57 -9.72
C MET A 104 18.27 -1.03 -8.75
N GLU A 105 18.11 0.23 -8.35
CA GLU A 105 19.07 0.96 -7.51
C GLU A 105 18.97 0.55 -6.03
N TYR A 106 18.86 -0.75 -5.75
CA TYR A 106 18.84 -1.32 -4.41
C TYR A 106 20.22 -1.86 -4.06
N VAL A 107 20.97 -1.09 -3.28
CA VAL A 107 22.40 -1.34 -3.04
C VAL A 107 22.65 -2.39 -1.94
N THR A 108 21.68 -2.61 -1.05
CA THR A 108 21.87 -3.36 0.21
C THR A 108 20.94 -4.56 0.39
N GLN A 109 19.96 -4.77 -0.50
CA GLN A 109 18.88 -5.75 -0.32
C GLN A 109 18.60 -6.53 -1.60
N ASN A 110 17.99 -7.71 -1.47
CA ASN A 110 17.55 -8.48 -2.63
C ASN A 110 16.43 -7.71 -3.37
N PRO A 111 16.60 -7.36 -4.66
CA PRO A 111 15.67 -6.50 -5.40
C PRO A 111 14.31 -7.15 -5.66
N GLU A 112 14.24 -8.48 -5.79
CA GLU A 112 13.01 -9.20 -6.12
C GLU A 112 11.90 -9.08 -5.05
N PRO A 113 12.14 -9.39 -3.76
CA PRO A 113 11.10 -9.26 -2.73
C PRO A 113 10.68 -7.80 -2.49
N LEU A 114 11.57 -6.84 -2.73
CA LEU A 114 11.28 -5.42 -2.62
C LEU A 114 10.35 -4.95 -3.74
N PHE A 115 10.61 -5.38 -4.97
CA PHE A 115 9.72 -5.13 -6.11
C PHE A 115 8.32 -5.71 -5.90
N LEU A 116 8.21 -6.91 -5.32
CA LEU A 116 6.92 -7.49 -4.97
C LEU A 116 6.21 -6.70 -3.86
N ALA A 117 6.94 -6.21 -2.85
CA ALA A 117 6.38 -5.34 -1.82
C ALA A 117 5.88 -3.99 -2.38
N GLU A 118 6.63 -3.39 -3.32
CA GLU A 118 6.20 -2.19 -4.05
C GLU A 118 4.94 -2.46 -4.89
N THR A 119 4.88 -3.62 -5.54
CA THR A 119 3.69 -4.05 -6.29
C THR A 119 2.46 -4.17 -5.38
N VAL A 120 2.62 -4.72 -4.17
CA VAL A 120 1.54 -4.80 -3.17
C VAL A 120 1.09 -3.40 -2.75
N LEU A 121 2.00 -2.52 -2.34
CA LEU A 121 1.65 -1.17 -1.88
C LEU A 121 1.04 -0.32 -3.00
N GLY A 122 1.62 -0.37 -4.20
CA GLY A 122 1.15 0.39 -5.37
C GLY A 122 -0.23 -0.07 -5.83
N SER A 123 -0.44 -1.38 -5.95
CA SER A 123 -1.77 -1.92 -6.32
C SER A 123 -2.81 -1.68 -5.23
N LEU A 124 -2.45 -1.79 -3.94
CA LEU A 124 -3.36 -1.49 -2.85
C LEU A 124 -3.82 -0.03 -2.85
N GLY A 125 -2.90 0.91 -3.08
CA GLY A 125 -3.25 2.32 -3.21
C GLY A 125 -4.24 2.58 -4.35
N ALA A 126 -3.97 2.02 -5.54
CA ALA A 126 -4.84 2.16 -6.71
C ALA A 126 -6.21 1.53 -6.47
N VAL A 127 -6.27 0.29 -5.99
CA VAL A 127 -7.55 -0.40 -5.73
C VAL A 127 -8.32 0.28 -4.60
N MET A 128 -7.64 0.83 -3.59
CA MET A 128 -8.29 1.55 -2.49
C MET A 128 -9.01 2.80 -3.01
N ASP A 129 -8.34 3.60 -3.84
CA ASP A 129 -8.92 4.81 -4.44
C ASP A 129 -10.22 4.47 -5.20
N GLU A 130 -10.12 3.52 -6.14
CA GLU A 130 -11.26 3.05 -6.94
C GLU A 130 -12.37 2.43 -6.07
N SER A 131 -12.01 1.65 -5.04
CA SER A 131 -12.98 1.01 -4.15
C SER A 131 -13.72 1.99 -3.25
N THR A 132 -13.13 3.16 -2.98
CA THR A 132 -13.79 4.22 -2.21
C THR A 132 -14.65 5.13 -3.08
N ASP A 133 -14.34 5.27 -4.37
CA ASP A 133 -15.10 6.10 -5.31
C ASP A 133 -16.41 5.45 -5.77
N ILE A 134 -16.48 4.11 -5.76
CA ILE A 134 -17.68 3.35 -6.18
C ILE A 134 -18.92 3.61 -5.28
N ILE A 135 -18.79 4.19 -4.07
CA ILE A 135 -19.84 4.15 -3.00
C ILE A 135 -20.50 5.48 -2.62
#